data_AF-A0A605R049-F1
#
_entry.id   AF-A0A605R049-F1
#
_cell.length_a   1.000
_cell.length_b   1.000
_cell.length_c   1.000
_cell.angle_alpha   90.00
_cell.angle_beta   90.00
_cell.angle_gamma   90.00
#
_symmetry.space_group_name_H-M   'P 1'
#
loop_
_entity.id
_entity.type
_entity.pdbx_description
1 polymer ?
#
loop_
_entity_poly.entity_id
_entity_poly.type
_entity_poly.pdbx_seq_one_letter_code
_entity_poly.pdbx_strand_id
1 'polypeptide(L)'
;MKQRQHSLIIIISLMIVSYTVNKVVFGRDSSIPFLSTLSFLLFSFYLLKCKNLTPRIIGYILIFLLSSEISYFIIFNEQISFDVISSVVETNLTEAKGMFLSDGVKILGIAILLTLAISYGITKLYKNEGNFKWIPKLAIYLYLLTALMIANDVWPQINNIKMSMNESRSTIGKLIKSYFPAVIGDVAYFASTMILNDRYSNTSIIPDFNEVVTGKEDNGNNTIVIVMGESSLFSRYSIYGYPKLTSPELQKIFTQPKSCIVRNVHSSAPETRDSLAMTFSFSTPESDNNLFKNKSIIEMAKANG
;
A
#
# COMPACT_ATOMS: atom_id res chain seq x y z
N MET A 1 37.14 23.09 -17.59
CA MET A 1 35.84 23.82 -17.64
C MET A 1 34.69 23.00 -18.21
N LYS A 2 34.79 22.40 -19.41
CA LYS A 2 33.68 21.66 -20.08
C LYS A 2 33.07 20.50 -19.25
N GLN A 3 33.89 19.72 -18.53
CA GLN A 3 33.40 18.60 -17.71
C GLN A 3 32.54 19.04 -16.52
N ARG A 4 32.86 20.18 -15.89
CA ARG A 4 32.12 20.71 -14.73
C ARG A 4 30.73 21.25 -15.15
N GLN A 5 30.64 21.83 -16.34
CA GLN A 5 29.38 22.29 -16.92
C GLN A 5 28.43 21.12 -17.24
N HIS A 6 28.94 20.01 -17.81
CA HIS A 6 28.10 18.84 -18.07
C HIS A 6 27.58 18.17 -16.79
N SER A 7 28.41 18.06 -15.76
CA SER A 7 27.95 17.54 -14.45
C SER A 7 26.84 18.40 -13.83
N LEU A 8 26.93 19.72 -13.92
CA LEU A 8 25.89 20.62 -13.40
C LEU A 8 24.57 20.46 -14.16
N ILE A 9 24.61 20.33 -15.49
CA ILE A 9 23.41 20.12 -16.30
C ILE A 9 22.71 18.81 -15.92
N ILE A 10 23.47 17.74 -15.66
CA ILE A 10 22.92 16.45 -15.18
C ILE A 10 22.18 16.64 -13.86
N ILE A 11 22.82 17.26 -12.86
CA ILE A 11 22.22 17.43 -11.53
C ILE A 11 20.94 18.25 -11.65
N ILE A 12 20.98 19.38 -12.36
CA ILE A 12 19.81 20.26 -12.53
C ILE A 12 18.67 19.50 -13.24
N SER A 13 18.99 18.74 -14.29
CA SER A 13 17.99 17.92 -14.97
C SER A 13 17.36 16.88 -14.04
N LEU A 14 18.17 16.16 -13.25
CA LEU A 14 17.68 15.18 -12.29
C LEU A 14 16.90 15.83 -11.14
N MET A 15 17.25 17.03 -10.70
CA MET A 15 16.47 17.79 -9.72
C MET A 15 15.10 18.16 -10.27
N ILE A 16 15.02 18.66 -11.51
CA ILE A 16 13.74 19.00 -12.15
C ILE A 16 12.87 17.76 -12.29
N VAL A 17 13.44 16.64 -12.76
CA VAL A 17 12.73 15.36 -12.88
C VAL A 17 12.27 14.87 -11.50
N SER A 18 13.15 14.89 -10.48
CA SER A 18 12.79 14.48 -9.12
C SER A 18 11.62 15.30 -8.57
N TYR A 19 11.65 16.63 -8.71
CA TYR A 19 10.57 17.50 -8.25
C TYR A 19 9.26 17.20 -8.99
N THR A 20 9.33 17.06 -10.32
CA THR A 20 8.14 16.81 -11.15
C THR A 20 7.50 15.47 -10.81
N VAL A 21 8.29 14.40 -10.69
CA VAL A 21 7.79 13.07 -10.35
C VAL A 21 7.18 13.07 -8.95
N ASN A 22 7.84 13.67 -7.95
CA ASN A 22 7.27 13.75 -6.60
C ASN A 22 5.95 14.48 -6.56
N LYS A 23 5.87 15.65 -7.20
CA LYS A 23 4.67 16.48 -7.15
C LYS A 23 3.51 15.89 -7.94
N VAL A 24 3.77 15.40 -9.15
CA VAL A 24 2.73 14.94 -10.08
C VAL A 24 2.35 13.50 -9.81
N VAL A 25 3.32 12.60 -9.73
CA VAL A 25 3.08 11.15 -9.64
C VAL A 25 2.81 10.72 -8.21
N PHE A 26 3.61 11.21 -7.26
CA PHE A 26 3.52 10.78 -5.86
C PHE A 26 2.68 11.70 -4.98
N GLY A 27 2.24 12.85 -5.49
CA GLY A 27 1.49 13.84 -4.71
C GLY A 27 2.23 14.35 -3.47
N ARG A 28 3.57 14.35 -3.50
CA ARG A 28 4.43 14.79 -2.40
C ARG A 28 5.15 16.09 -2.76
N ASP A 29 4.91 17.14 -1.98
CA ASP A 29 5.61 18.43 -2.09
C ASP A 29 6.35 18.75 -0.79
N SER A 30 7.31 17.90 -0.43
CA SER A 30 8.16 18.09 0.74
C SER A 30 9.62 17.71 0.44
N SER A 31 10.52 18.16 1.32
CA SER A 31 11.97 18.02 1.11
C SER A 31 12.47 16.57 1.21
N ILE A 32 11.90 15.76 2.11
CA ILE A 32 12.36 14.38 2.33
C ILE A 32 12.10 13.50 1.08
N PRO A 33 10.87 13.43 0.53
CA PRO A 33 10.58 12.66 -0.69
C PRO A 33 11.34 13.15 -1.92
N PHE A 34 11.54 14.47 -2.01
CA PHE A 34 12.36 15.07 -3.07
C PHE A 34 13.82 14.59 -3.00
N LEU A 35 14.45 14.66 -1.83
CA LEU A 35 15.84 14.25 -1.64
C LEU A 35 16.03 12.75 -1.82
N SER A 36 15.08 11.93 -1.36
CA SER A 36 15.14 10.47 -1.51
C SER A 36 15.03 10.06 -2.98
N THR A 37 14.09 10.67 -3.73
CA THR A 37 13.92 10.43 -5.17
C THR A 37 15.13 10.92 -5.96
N LEU A 38 15.70 12.08 -5.62
CA LEU A 38 16.91 12.58 -6.25
C LEU A 38 18.11 11.63 -6.03
N SER A 39 18.25 11.12 -4.81
CA SER A 39 19.28 10.14 -4.46
C SER A 39 19.11 8.84 -5.26
N PHE A 40 17.88 8.37 -5.39
CA PHE A 40 17.51 7.21 -6.20
C PHE A 40 17.86 7.40 -7.68
N LEU A 41 17.51 8.55 -8.27
CA LEU A 41 17.79 8.85 -9.67
C LEU A 41 19.29 8.98 -9.94
N LEU A 42 20.05 9.63 -9.05
CA LEU A 42 21.51 9.73 -9.14
C LEU A 42 22.17 8.35 -9.10
N PHE A 43 21.72 7.49 -8.18
CA PHE A 43 22.23 6.13 -8.06
C PHE A 43 21.92 5.29 -9.30
N SER A 44 20.67 5.33 -9.78
CA SER A 44 20.24 4.61 -10.99
C SER A 44 20.99 5.08 -12.24
N PHE A 45 21.19 6.40 -12.37
CA PHE A 45 21.99 7.00 -13.45
C PHE A 45 23.43 6.48 -13.44
N TYR A 46 24.07 6.46 -12.26
CA TYR A 46 25.44 5.96 -12.12
C TYR A 46 25.55 4.48 -12.54
N LEU A 47 24.62 3.64 -12.07
CA LEU A 47 24.57 2.22 -12.39
C LEU A 47 24.43 1.96 -13.89
N LEU A 48 23.56 2.69 -14.59
CA LEU A 48 23.39 2.59 -16.04
C LEU A 48 24.66 2.93 -16.84
N LYS A 49 25.53 3.78 -16.28
CA LYS A 49 26.79 4.20 -16.91
C LYS A 49 27.99 3.32 -16.53
N CYS A 50 27.83 2.36 -15.62
CA CYS A 50 28.90 1.43 -15.29
C CYS A 50 29.27 0.56 -16.50
N LYS A 51 30.57 0.30 -16.68
CA LYS A 51 31.07 -0.59 -17.76
C LYS A 51 30.72 -2.06 -17.51
N ASN A 52 30.65 -2.46 -16.24
CA ASN A 52 30.32 -3.82 -15.83
C ASN A 52 28.84 -4.12 -16.11
N LEU A 53 28.56 -5.33 -16.61
CA LEU A 53 27.22 -5.74 -16.97
C LEU A 53 26.26 -5.77 -15.76
N THR A 54 26.71 -6.32 -14.62
CA THR A 54 25.90 -6.48 -13.41
C THR A 54 25.30 -5.18 -12.88
N PRO A 55 26.08 -4.13 -12.53
CA PRO A 55 25.50 -2.87 -12.07
C PRO A 55 24.63 -2.21 -13.14
N ARG A 56 24.96 -2.38 -14.43
CA ARG A 56 24.15 -1.83 -15.51
C ARG A 56 22.77 -2.49 -15.59
N ILE A 57 22.69 -3.81 -15.44
CA ILE A 57 21.41 -4.54 -15.35
C ILE A 57 20.59 -4.05 -14.16
N ILE A 58 21.21 -3.87 -12.99
CA ILE A 58 20.54 -3.32 -11.81
C ILE A 58 19.98 -1.93 -12.12
N GLY A 59 20.76 -1.07 -12.79
CA GLY A 59 20.28 0.25 -13.24
C GLY A 59 19.05 0.18 -14.15
N TYR A 60 19.03 -0.77 -15.10
CA TYR A 60 17.85 -0.99 -15.95
C TYR A 60 16.64 -1.45 -15.15
N ILE A 61 16.82 -2.38 -14.20
CA ILE A 61 15.74 -2.85 -13.33
C ILE A 61 15.17 -1.68 -12.50
N LEU A 62 16.02 -0.85 -11.89
CA LEU A 62 15.56 0.30 -11.09
C LEU A 62 14.75 1.32 -11.93
N ILE A 63 15.22 1.64 -13.15
CA ILE A 63 14.48 2.53 -14.05
C ILE A 63 13.19 1.88 -14.53
N PHE A 64 13.19 0.57 -14.75
CA PHE A 64 11.98 -0.16 -15.12
C PHE A 64 10.92 -0.14 -14.02
N LEU A 65 11.31 -0.33 -12.76
CA LEU A 65 10.41 -0.24 -11.62
C LEU A 65 9.83 1.18 -11.49
N LEU A 66 10.66 2.22 -11.55
CA LEU A 66 10.18 3.61 -11.55
C LEU A 66 9.25 3.89 -12.75
N SER A 67 9.58 3.38 -13.93
CA SER A 67 8.75 3.53 -15.13
C SER A 67 7.40 2.83 -14.99
N SER A 68 7.34 1.73 -14.25
CA SER A 68 6.11 1.00 -13.96
C SER A 68 5.19 1.81 -13.05
N GLU A 69 5.73 2.49 -12.04
CA GLU A 69 4.97 3.43 -11.19
C GLU A 69 4.42 4.62 -12.00
N ILE A 70 5.25 5.22 -12.86
CA ILE A 70 4.81 6.31 -13.74
C ILE A 70 3.73 5.83 -14.71
N SER A 71 3.87 4.62 -15.26
CA SER A 71 2.88 4.02 -16.17
C SER A 71 1.56 3.72 -15.48
N TYR A 72 1.61 3.24 -14.24
CA TYR A 72 0.45 3.05 -13.40
C TYR A 72 -0.28 4.40 -13.19
N PHE A 73 0.46 5.44 -12.83
CA PHE A 73 -0.10 6.78 -12.65
C PHE A 73 -0.73 7.34 -13.94
N ILE A 74 -0.11 7.14 -15.11
CA ILE A 74 -0.68 7.58 -16.40
C ILE A 74 -2.05 6.94 -16.67
N ILE A 75 -2.26 5.69 -16.24
CA ILE A 75 -3.50 4.94 -16.50
C ILE A 75 -4.57 5.25 -15.45
N PHE A 76 -4.20 5.29 -14.17
CA PHE A 76 -5.15 5.39 -13.06
C PHE A 76 -5.23 6.77 -12.41
N ASN A 77 -4.33 7.70 -12.74
CA ASN A 77 -4.16 9.00 -12.07
C ASN A 77 -3.97 8.91 -10.55
N GLU A 78 -3.50 7.76 -10.07
CA GLU A 78 -3.24 7.49 -8.67
C GLU A 78 -1.89 6.78 -8.51
N GLN A 79 -1.30 6.91 -7.33
CA GLN A 79 -0.13 6.10 -6.96
C GLN A 79 -0.57 4.68 -6.58
N ILE A 80 0.35 3.73 -6.67
CA ILE A 80 0.08 2.36 -6.20
C ILE A 80 -0.21 2.40 -4.69
N SER A 81 -1.42 1.97 -4.29
CA SER A 81 -1.92 2.05 -2.93
C SER A 81 -1.66 0.76 -2.11
N PHE A 82 -2.01 0.79 -0.81
CA PHE A 82 -1.92 -0.39 0.09
C PHE A 82 -2.79 -1.51 -0.40
N ASP A 83 -3.99 -1.14 -0.78
CA ASP A 83 -5.06 -2.07 -1.07
C ASP A 83 -4.77 -2.78 -2.39
N VAL A 84 -4.20 -2.07 -3.37
CA VAL A 84 -3.74 -2.65 -4.63
C VAL A 84 -2.64 -3.68 -4.40
N ILE A 85 -1.60 -3.34 -3.62
CA ILE A 85 -0.50 -4.29 -3.35
C ILE A 85 -1.00 -5.47 -2.51
N SER A 86 -1.81 -5.22 -1.48
CA SER A 86 -2.34 -6.28 -0.61
C SER A 86 -3.25 -7.23 -1.39
N SER A 87 -4.11 -6.69 -2.26
CA SER A 87 -4.90 -7.48 -3.20
C SER A 87 -3.99 -8.34 -4.06
N VAL A 88 -2.95 -7.79 -4.70
CA VAL A 88 -2.04 -8.60 -5.53
C VAL A 88 -1.36 -9.73 -4.75
N VAL A 89 -0.99 -9.53 -3.48
CA VAL A 89 -0.36 -10.58 -2.66
C VAL A 89 -1.38 -11.65 -2.23
N GLU A 90 -2.64 -11.30 -2.04
CA GLU A 90 -3.71 -12.21 -1.58
C GLU A 90 -4.46 -12.90 -2.73
N THR A 91 -4.43 -12.30 -3.92
CA THR A 91 -5.15 -12.74 -5.09
C THR A 91 -4.62 -14.08 -5.61
N ASN A 92 -5.52 -14.95 -6.05
CA ASN A 92 -5.17 -16.23 -6.67
C ASN A 92 -4.67 -16.06 -8.11
N LEU A 93 -4.00 -17.08 -8.66
CA LEU A 93 -3.42 -17.04 -10.01
C LEU A 93 -4.44 -16.72 -11.13
N THR A 94 -5.69 -17.15 -10.99
CA THR A 94 -6.74 -16.94 -12.00
C THR A 94 -7.15 -15.47 -12.06
N GLU A 95 -7.38 -14.87 -10.89
CA GLU A 95 -7.74 -13.46 -10.76
C GLU A 95 -6.56 -12.55 -11.09
N ALA A 96 -5.33 -12.89 -10.66
CA ALA A 96 -4.11 -12.17 -11.03
C ALA A 96 -3.92 -12.13 -12.55
N LYS A 97 -4.18 -13.25 -13.25
CA LYS A 97 -4.14 -13.31 -14.71
C LYS A 97 -5.20 -12.40 -15.33
N GLY A 98 -6.40 -12.34 -14.76
CA GLY A 98 -7.47 -11.44 -15.20
C GLY A 98 -7.05 -9.97 -15.13
N MET A 99 -6.57 -9.54 -13.96
CA MET A 99 -6.08 -8.16 -13.73
C MET A 99 -4.89 -7.81 -14.63
N PHE A 100 -3.98 -8.77 -14.83
CA PHE A 100 -2.83 -8.58 -15.71
C PHE A 100 -3.25 -8.36 -17.17
N LEU A 101 -4.20 -9.16 -17.67
CA LEU A 101 -4.66 -9.07 -19.05
C LEU A 101 -5.52 -7.84 -19.32
N SER A 102 -6.26 -7.32 -18.34
CA SER A 102 -7.06 -6.10 -18.52
C SER A 102 -6.18 -4.85 -18.62
N ASP A 103 -5.36 -4.62 -17.60
CA ASP A 103 -4.66 -3.35 -17.41
C ASP A 103 -3.15 -3.53 -17.23
N GLY A 104 -2.72 -4.68 -16.68
CA GLY A 104 -1.29 -5.00 -16.52
C GLY A 104 -0.49 -4.94 -17.83
N VAL A 105 -1.05 -5.40 -18.95
CA VAL A 105 -0.39 -5.32 -20.28
C VAL A 105 -0.15 -3.87 -20.70
N LYS A 106 -1.11 -2.97 -20.45
CA LYS A 106 -0.96 -1.54 -20.80
C LYS A 106 0.11 -0.88 -19.93
N ILE A 107 0.09 -1.15 -18.63
CA ILE A 107 1.08 -0.64 -17.66
C ILE A 107 2.48 -1.09 -18.08
N LEU A 108 2.66 -2.38 -18.34
CA LEU A 108 3.95 -2.93 -18.77
C LEU A 108 4.42 -2.38 -20.11
N GLY A 109 3.51 -2.25 -21.09
CA GLY A 109 3.85 -1.71 -22.40
C GLY A 109 4.41 -0.29 -22.31
N ILE A 110 3.74 0.58 -21.56
CA ILE A 110 4.21 1.97 -21.31
C ILE A 110 5.51 1.95 -20.51
N ALA A 111 5.63 1.09 -19.50
CA ALA A 111 6.82 1.01 -18.65
C ALA A 111 8.07 0.61 -19.44
N ILE A 112 7.95 -0.37 -20.34
CA ILE A 112 9.03 -0.79 -21.23
C ILE A 112 9.44 0.35 -22.16
N LEU A 113 8.47 1.03 -22.79
CA LEU A 113 8.75 2.16 -23.68
C LEU A 113 9.45 3.31 -22.95
N LEU A 114 8.98 3.67 -21.75
CA LEU A 114 9.59 4.69 -20.90
C LEU A 114 11.01 4.29 -20.49
N THR A 115 11.22 3.04 -20.09
CA THR A 115 12.54 2.53 -19.71
C THR A 115 13.51 2.66 -20.89
N LEU A 116 13.11 2.22 -22.08
CA LEU A 116 13.92 2.33 -23.28
C LEU A 116 14.22 3.79 -23.63
N ALA A 117 13.22 4.67 -23.56
CA ALA A 117 13.38 6.10 -23.84
C ALA A 117 14.35 6.78 -22.87
N ILE A 118 14.20 6.52 -21.56
CA ILE A 118 15.07 7.07 -20.51
C ILE A 118 16.50 6.56 -20.66
N SER A 119 16.68 5.26 -20.81
CA SER A 119 18.02 4.66 -20.95
C SER A 119 18.71 5.09 -22.24
N TYR A 120 17.97 5.16 -23.35
CA TYR A 120 18.49 5.70 -24.61
C TYR A 120 18.87 7.18 -24.48
N GLY A 121 18.01 7.99 -23.85
CA GLY A 121 18.28 9.40 -23.57
C GLY A 121 19.55 9.59 -22.74
N ILE A 122 19.70 8.82 -21.66
CA ILE A 122 20.90 8.84 -20.82
C ILE A 122 22.15 8.47 -21.64
N THR A 123 22.07 7.45 -22.48
CA THR A 123 23.22 6.98 -23.28
C THR A 123 23.61 7.99 -24.36
N LYS A 124 22.62 8.61 -25.03
CA LYS A 124 22.82 9.54 -26.14
C LYS A 124 23.26 10.93 -25.67
N LEU A 125 22.58 11.48 -24.66
CA LEU A 125 22.85 12.83 -24.14
C LEU A 125 24.18 12.88 -23.38
N TYR A 126 24.55 11.78 -22.71
CA TYR A 126 25.76 11.69 -21.89
C TYR A 126 26.76 10.70 -22.49
N LYS A 127 27.08 10.92 -23.77
CA LYS A 127 28.02 10.10 -24.55
C LYS A 127 29.47 10.19 -24.07
N ASN A 128 29.87 11.32 -23.49
CA ASN A 128 31.22 11.49 -22.96
C ASN A 128 31.43 10.65 -21.69
N GLU A 129 32.50 9.85 -21.66
CA GLU A 129 32.98 9.11 -20.48
C GLU A 129 33.60 10.09 -19.46
N GLY A 130 32.78 10.99 -18.93
CA GLY A 130 33.16 11.77 -17.75
C GLY A 130 33.41 10.84 -16.56
N ASN A 131 34.41 11.16 -15.75
CA ASN A 131 34.67 10.44 -14.51
C ASN A 131 33.56 10.73 -13.48
N PHE A 132 32.44 10.00 -13.54
CA PHE A 132 31.26 10.17 -12.67
C PHE A 132 31.42 9.54 -11.27
N LYS A 133 32.65 9.25 -10.83
CA LYS A 133 32.94 8.62 -9.53
C LYS A 133 32.44 9.40 -8.31
N TRP A 134 32.08 10.68 -8.46
CA TRP A 134 31.53 11.51 -7.38
C TRP A 134 30.01 11.33 -7.20
N ILE A 135 29.27 10.87 -8.21
CA ILE A 135 27.81 10.66 -8.16
C ILE A 135 27.40 9.70 -7.03
N PRO A 136 28.01 8.50 -6.87
CA PRO A 136 27.61 7.59 -5.79
C PRO A 136 27.89 8.20 -4.41
N LYS A 137 28.98 8.96 -4.25
CA LYS A 137 29.27 9.66 -2.99
C LYS A 137 28.22 10.72 -2.68
N LEU A 138 27.78 11.48 -3.69
CA LEU A 138 26.69 12.44 -3.52
C LEU A 138 25.38 11.74 -3.16
N ALA A 139 25.02 10.67 -3.87
CA ALA A 139 23.79 9.92 -3.59
C ALA A 139 23.78 9.37 -2.15
N ILE A 140 24.90 8.82 -1.67
CA ILE A 140 25.05 8.37 -0.28
C ILE A 140 24.90 9.53 0.71
N TYR A 141 25.55 10.68 0.44
CA TYR A 141 25.42 11.86 1.27
C TYR A 141 23.96 12.35 1.38
N LEU A 142 23.24 12.39 0.25
CA LEU A 142 21.84 12.78 0.23
C LEU A 142 20.95 11.75 0.97
N TYR A 143 21.23 10.45 0.86
CA TYR A 143 20.54 9.45 1.67
C TYR A 143 20.79 9.62 3.17
N LEU A 144 22.02 9.91 3.59
CA LEU A 144 22.33 10.21 4.98
C LEU A 144 21.58 11.46 5.47
N LEU A 145 21.52 12.50 4.64
CA LEU A 145 20.72 13.69 4.93
C LEU A 145 19.23 13.36 5.09
N THR A 146 18.66 12.55 4.18
CA THR A 146 17.26 12.11 4.30
C THR A 146 17.02 11.33 5.59
N ALA A 147 17.94 10.44 5.99
CA ALA A 147 17.81 9.67 7.20
C ALA A 147 17.79 10.55 8.46
N LEU A 148 18.62 11.59 8.52
CA LEU A 148 18.61 12.56 9.61
C LEU A 148 17.30 13.35 9.68
N MET A 149 16.76 13.78 8.52
CA MET A 149 15.48 14.48 8.46
C MET A 149 14.32 13.59 8.91
N ILE A 150 14.32 12.32 8.49
CA ILE A 150 13.32 11.34 8.92
C ILE A 150 13.39 11.12 10.43
N ALA A 151 14.60 10.96 10.99
CA ALA A 151 14.77 10.81 12.43
C ALA A 151 14.18 12.00 13.20
N ASN A 152 14.41 13.22 12.72
CA ASN A 152 13.85 14.43 13.32
C ASN A 152 12.31 14.51 13.20
N ASP A 153 11.74 14.03 12.10
CA ASP A 153 10.29 14.03 11.84
C ASP A 153 9.55 12.96 12.67
N VAL A 154 10.17 11.78 12.82
CA VAL A 154 9.61 10.62 13.53
C VAL A 154 9.76 10.71 15.04
N TRP A 155 10.87 11.26 15.54
CA TRP A 155 11.16 11.35 16.99
C TRP A 155 10.00 11.90 17.84
N PRO A 156 9.39 13.06 17.52
CA PRO A 156 8.29 13.60 18.32
C PRO A 156 7.01 12.76 18.25
N GLN A 157 6.87 11.89 17.26
CA GLN A 157 5.65 11.13 16.96
C GLN A 157 5.77 9.64 17.29
N ILE A 158 6.87 9.21 17.89
CA ILE A 158 7.20 7.78 18.04
C ILE A 158 6.14 6.99 18.82
N ASN A 159 5.50 7.61 19.82
CA ASN A 159 4.46 6.97 20.62
C ASN A 159 3.17 6.78 19.80
N ASN A 160 2.80 7.76 18.98
CA ASN A 160 1.64 7.66 18.08
C ASN A 160 1.88 6.61 17.00
N ILE A 161 3.09 6.56 16.45
CA ILE A 161 3.48 5.56 15.46
C ILE A 161 3.40 4.16 16.09
N LYS A 162 3.92 3.96 17.30
CA LYS A 162 3.78 2.68 18.02
C LYS A 162 2.33 2.27 18.24
N MET A 163 1.47 3.20 18.62
CA MET A 163 0.03 2.95 18.77
C MET A 163 -0.61 2.54 17.42
N SER A 164 -0.35 3.30 16.36
CA SER A 164 -0.86 3.00 15.01
C SER A 164 -0.32 1.70 14.43
N MET A 165 0.88 1.27 14.83
CA MET A 165 1.46 -0.02 14.44
C MET A 165 0.78 -1.20 15.12
N ASN A 166 0.31 -1.01 16.37
CA ASN A 166 -0.50 -2.01 17.05
C ASN A 166 -1.88 -2.15 16.38
N GLU A 167 -2.48 -1.04 15.93
CA GLU A 167 -3.77 -1.06 15.22
C GLU A 167 -3.65 -1.60 13.79
N SER A 168 -2.62 -1.17 13.05
CA SER A 168 -2.34 -1.65 11.71
C SER A 168 -0.84 -1.77 11.49
N ARG A 169 -0.36 -3.01 11.36
CA ARG A 169 1.06 -3.28 11.10
C ARG A 169 1.51 -2.76 9.72
N SER A 170 0.58 -2.46 8.81
CA SER A 170 0.84 -1.80 7.52
C SER A 170 1.42 -0.37 7.66
N THR A 171 1.27 0.23 8.85
CA THR A 171 1.64 1.64 9.07
C THR A 171 3.12 1.91 8.84
N ILE A 172 4.02 0.96 9.15
CA ILE A 172 5.46 1.13 8.85
C ILE A 172 5.69 1.21 7.34
N GLY A 173 5.06 0.32 6.56
CA GLY A 173 5.15 0.33 5.11
C GLY A 173 4.66 1.67 4.56
N LYS A 174 3.46 2.10 4.98
CA LYS A 174 2.85 3.39 4.59
C LYS A 174 3.77 4.58 4.95
N LEU A 175 4.42 4.54 6.12
CA LEU A 175 5.37 5.55 6.57
C LEU A 175 6.64 5.57 5.71
N ILE A 176 7.25 4.42 5.42
CA ILE A 176 8.45 4.36 4.57
C ILE A 176 8.15 4.85 3.16
N LYS A 177 7.02 4.43 2.56
CA LYS A 177 6.57 4.92 1.24
C LYS A 177 6.33 6.43 1.24
N SER A 178 5.93 7.03 2.36
CA SER A 178 5.78 8.48 2.46
C SER A 178 7.11 9.24 2.34
N TYR A 179 8.22 8.67 2.84
CA TYR A 179 9.55 9.28 2.78
C TYR A 179 10.36 8.87 1.55
N PHE A 180 10.14 7.65 1.04
CA PHE A 180 10.80 7.09 -0.13
C PHE A 180 9.74 6.71 -1.16
N PRO A 181 9.12 7.68 -1.85
CA PRO A 181 7.93 7.40 -2.66
C PRO A 181 8.23 6.65 -3.96
N ALA A 182 9.47 6.63 -4.45
CA ALA A 182 9.87 5.76 -5.55
C ALA A 182 10.05 4.30 -5.07
N VAL A 183 10.40 3.39 -5.98
CA VAL A 183 10.79 1.98 -5.80
C VAL A 183 11.13 1.49 -4.39
N ILE A 184 12.00 2.18 -3.63
CA ILE A 184 12.37 1.77 -2.27
C ILE A 184 11.15 1.67 -1.34
N GLY A 185 10.24 2.63 -1.42
CA GLY A 185 8.99 2.63 -0.66
C GLY A 185 8.14 1.43 -1.01
N ASP A 186 7.94 1.15 -2.31
CA ASP A 186 7.14 0.01 -2.76
C ASP A 186 7.74 -1.32 -2.32
N VAL A 187 9.07 -1.45 -2.38
CA VAL A 187 9.74 -2.67 -1.92
C VAL A 187 9.57 -2.85 -0.42
N ALA A 188 9.78 -1.79 0.38
CA ALA A 188 9.57 -1.84 1.82
C ALA A 188 8.11 -2.16 2.17
N TYR A 189 7.20 -1.61 1.37
CA TYR A 189 5.78 -1.83 1.51
C TYR A 189 5.35 -3.25 1.20
N PHE A 190 5.77 -3.78 0.06
CA PHE A 190 5.52 -5.15 -0.37
C PHE A 190 6.17 -6.16 0.59
N ALA A 191 7.38 -5.87 1.07
CA ALA A 191 8.00 -6.68 2.11
C ALA A 191 7.19 -6.67 3.40
N SER A 192 6.66 -5.50 3.79
CA SER A 192 5.80 -5.40 4.97
C SER A 192 4.51 -6.21 4.80
N THR A 193 3.86 -6.17 3.63
CA THR A 193 2.65 -6.98 3.39
C THR A 193 2.95 -8.47 3.38
N MET A 194 4.06 -8.91 2.78
CA MET A 194 4.45 -10.32 2.79
C MET A 194 4.74 -10.85 4.20
N ILE A 195 5.44 -10.08 5.03
CA ILE A 195 5.69 -10.45 6.44
C ILE A 195 4.37 -10.50 7.23
N LEU A 196 3.38 -9.70 6.87
CA LEU A 196 2.10 -9.60 7.56
C LEU A 196 1.03 -10.57 7.04
N ASN A 197 1.16 -11.05 5.80
CA ASN A 197 0.19 -11.94 5.16
C ASN A 197 0.15 -13.35 5.76
N ASP A 198 1.12 -13.71 6.60
CA ASP A 198 1.13 -15.03 7.23
C ASP A 198 0.10 -15.17 8.37
N ARG A 199 -0.57 -14.09 8.78
CA ARG A 199 -1.53 -14.14 9.90
C ARG A 199 -2.75 -15.02 9.57
N TYR A 200 -3.23 -15.01 8.33
CA TYR A 200 -4.41 -15.78 7.91
C TYR A 200 -4.05 -16.99 7.02
N SER A 201 -2.77 -17.30 6.84
CA SER A 201 -2.30 -18.41 6.01
C SER A 201 -2.60 -19.77 6.65
N ASN A 202 -2.72 -19.80 7.98
CA ASN A 202 -2.96 -21.03 8.72
C ASN A 202 -4.44 -21.42 8.65
N THR A 203 -4.76 -22.34 7.73
CA THR A 203 -6.10 -22.93 7.58
C THR A 203 -6.32 -24.14 8.48
N SER A 204 -5.56 -24.27 9.57
CA SER A 204 -5.75 -25.39 10.51
C SER A 204 -7.19 -25.42 11.02
N ILE A 205 -7.81 -26.60 11.01
CA ILE A 205 -9.16 -26.80 11.53
C ILE A 205 -9.16 -26.43 13.01
N ILE A 206 -9.91 -25.41 13.39
CA ILE A 206 -10.04 -24.96 14.78
C ILE A 206 -11.10 -25.83 15.48
N PRO A 207 -10.73 -26.64 16.49
CA PRO A 207 -11.64 -27.62 17.08
C PRO A 207 -12.53 -27.02 18.18
N ASP A 208 -12.07 -25.98 18.89
CA ASP A 208 -12.67 -25.58 20.16
C ASP A 208 -13.80 -24.56 19.99
N PHE A 209 -14.91 -24.76 20.70
CA PHE A 209 -15.92 -23.74 20.89
C PHE A 209 -15.45 -22.73 21.94
N ASN A 210 -15.88 -21.48 21.82
CA ASN A 210 -15.64 -20.48 22.87
C ASN A 210 -16.56 -20.75 24.08
N GLU A 211 -16.02 -20.60 25.30
CA GLU A 211 -16.72 -20.86 26.57
C GLU A 211 -17.97 -19.99 26.78
N VAL A 212 -18.08 -18.87 26.07
CA VAL A 212 -19.25 -17.97 26.11
C VAL A 212 -20.49 -18.62 25.46
N VAL A 213 -20.31 -19.64 24.62
CA VAL A 213 -21.43 -20.34 23.98
C VAL A 213 -22.00 -21.37 24.95
N THR A 214 -23.13 -21.03 25.57
CA THR A 214 -23.74 -21.80 26.68
C THR A 214 -24.69 -22.91 26.24
N GLY A 215 -25.01 -23.03 24.95
CA GLY A 215 -25.87 -24.10 24.43
C GLY A 215 -26.59 -23.73 23.14
N LYS A 216 -27.48 -24.62 22.69
CA LYS A 216 -28.35 -24.43 21.53
C LYS A 216 -29.77 -24.14 22.01
N GLU A 217 -30.31 -22.99 21.61
CA GLU A 217 -31.71 -22.63 21.85
C GLU A 217 -32.47 -22.70 20.52
N ASP A 218 -33.57 -23.46 20.49
CA ASP A 218 -34.44 -23.53 19.32
C ASP A 218 -35.47 -22.40 19.40
N ASN A 219 -35.19 -21.30 18.69
CA ASN A 219 -36.04 -20.13 18.65
C ASN A 219 -37.00 -20.11 17.45
N GLY A 220 -37.08 -21.22 16.69
CA GLY A 220 -37.95 -21.35 15.50
C GLY A 220 -37.57 -20.47 14.30
N ASN A 221 -36.46 -19.72 14.37
CA ASN A 221 -35.95 -18.95 13.24
C ASN A 221 -34.96 -19.79 12.42
N ASN A 222 -35.43 -20.29 11.27
CA ASN A 222 -34.64 -21.20 10.44
C ASN A 222 -33.75 -20.47 9.41
N THR A 223 -33.76 -19.13 9.37
CA THR A 223 -33.01 -18.36 8.38
C THR A 223 -32.50 -17.05 8.96
N ILE A 224 -31.18 -16.88 8.93
CA ILE A 224 -30.48 -15.66 9.33
C ILE A 224 -29.75 -15.13 8.11
N VAL A 225 -30.00 -13.87 7.76
CA VAL A 225 -29.31 -13.17 6.66
C VAL A 225 -28.41 -12.11 7.26
N ILE A 226 -27.11 -12.20 6.97
CA ILE A 226 -26.12 -11.20 7.37
C ILE A 226 -25.69 -10.44 6.12
N VAL A 227 -25.83 -9.12 6.15
CA VAL A 227 -25.41 -8.23 5.07
C VAL A 227 -24.15 -7.48 5.53
N MET A 228 -23.03 -7.76 4.87
CA MET A 228 -21.78 -7.04 5.10
C MET A 228 -21.68 -5.89 4.11
N GLY A 229 -21.69 -4.67 4.63
CA GLY A 229 -21.43 -3.48 3.82
C GLY A 229 -19.94 -3.32 3.53
N GLU A 230 -19.61 -2.57 2.47
CA GLU A 230 -18.23 -2.25 2.08
C GLU A 230 -18.06 -0.72 2.14
N SER A 231 -16.99 -0.26 2.80
CA SER A 231 -16.56 1.15 2.79
C SER A 231 -17.65 2.20 3.07
N SER A 232 -18.65 1.87 3.88
CA SER A 232 -19.81 2.74 4.12
C SER A 232 -19.79 3.40 5.50
N LEU A 233 -19.79 4.74 5.52
CA LEU A 233 -19.65 5.52 6.74
C LEU A 233 -21.00 5.99 7.29
N PHE A 234 -21.28 5.70 8.57
CA PHE A 234 -22.57 6.02 9.21
C PHE A 234 -22.97 7.51 9.09
N SER A 235 -21.99 8.43 9.12
CA SER A 235 -22.24 9.88 9.03
C SER A 235 -22.76 10.35 7.67
N ARG A 236 -22.72 9.50 6.64
CA ARG A 236 -23.23 9.77 5.29
C ARG A 236 -24.62 9.19 5.02
N TYR A 237 -25.24 8.55 6.00
CA TYR A 237 -26.59 7.99 5.89
C TYR A 237 -27.65 8.94 6.43
N SER A 238 -28.71 9.18 5.66
CA SER A 238 -29.84 10.00 6.09
C SER A 238 -30.56 9.45 7.32
N ILE A 239 -30.57 8.12 7.49
CA ILE A 239 -31.16 7.46 8.66
C ILE A 239 -30.44 7.80 9.99
N TYR A 240 -29.17 8.20 9.91
CA TYR A 240 -28.39 8.69 11.05
C TYR A 240 -28.33 10.22 11.13
N GLY A 241 -29.11 10.95 10.32
CA GLY A 241 -29.23 12.41 10.37
C GLY A 241 -28.40 13.17 9.33
N TYR A 242 -27.86 12.49 8.30
CA TYR A 242 -27.20 13.19 7.19
C TYR A 242 -28.21 14.08 6.42
N PRO A 243 -27.89 15.36 6.10
CA PRO A 243 -28.86 16.29 5.51
C PRO A 243 -29.41 15.90 4.14
N LYS A 244 -28.67 15.10 3.36
CA LYS A 244 -29.13 14.60 2.06
C LYS A 244 -29.76 13.23 2.22
N LEU A 245 -30.84 12.97 1.49
CA LEU A 245 -31.53 11.69 1.46
C LEU A 245 -30.71 10.63 0.69
N THR A 246 -29.72 10.04 1.34
CA THR A 246 -28.80 9.06 0.74
C THR A 246 -29.29 7.62 0.80
N SER A 247 -30.20 7.30 1.72
CA SER A 247 -30.66 5.91 1.95
C SER A 247 -32.18 5.80 2.13
N PRO A 248 -33.00 6.22 1.13
CA PRO A 248 -34.45 6.27 1.27
C PRO A 248 -35.10 4.90 1.51
N GLU A 249 -34.66 3.85 0.79
CA GLU A 249 -35.25 2.51 0.95
C GLU A 249 -34.86 1.86 2.28
N LEU A 250 -33.62 2.03 2.73
CA LEU A 250 -33.20 1.58 4.06
C LEU A 250 -34.01 2.31 5.15
N GLN A 251 -34.26 3.60 4.98
CA GLN A 251 -35.08 4.35 5.92
C GLN A 251 -36.52 3.81 5.98
N LYS A 252 -37.12 3.40 4.85
CA LYS A 252 -38.45 2.76 4.86
C LYS A 252 -38.44 1.42 5.58
N ILE A 253 -37.42 0.59 5.38
CA ILE A 253 -37.31 -0.74 6.03
C ILE A 253 -37.14 -0.57 7.54
N PHE A 254 -36.20 0.28 7.97
CA PHE A 254 -35.83 0.45 9.37
C PHE A 254 -36.70 1.44 10.15
N THR A 255 -37.83 1.86 9.57
CA THR A 255 -38.92 2.56 10.28
C THR A 255 -40.13 1.65 10.51
N GLN A 256 -40.10 0.41 10.04
CA GLN A 256 -41.18 -0.57 10.24
C GLN A 256 -41.20 -1.10 11.69
N PRO A 257 -42.37 -1.54 12.18
CA PRO A 257 -42.46 -2.27 13.45
C PRO A 257 -41.53 -3.50 13.44
N LYS A 258 -40.85 -3.77 14.57
CA LYS A 258 -39.85 -4.85 14.74
C LYS A 258 -38.49 -4.61 14.05
N SER A 259 -38.23 -3.42 13.53
CA SER A 259 -36.88 -3.02 13.11
C SER A 259 -36.13 -2.31 14.25
N CYS A 260 -34.81 -2.44 14.29
CA CYS A 260 -33.96 -1.78 15.27
C CYS A 260 -32.77 -1.12 14.56
N ILE A 261 -32.48 0.13 14.94
CA ILE A 261 -31.30 0.87 14.48
C ILE A 261 -30.38 1.03 15.68
N VAL A 262 -29.18 0.47 15.60
CA VAL A 262 -28.16 0.63 16.63
C VAL A 262 -27.32 1.86 16.31
N ARG A 263 -27.16 2.76 17.27
CA ARG A 263 -26.31 3.96 17.16
C ARG A 263 -24.95 3.69 17.80
N ASN A 264 -23.93 4.47 17.42
CA ASN A 264 -22.57 4.39 17.97
C ASN A 264 -21.90 3.03 17.76
N VAL A 265 -22.04 2.48 16.56
CA VAL A 265 -21.33 1.25 16.17
C VAL A 265 -19.99 1.63 15.56
N HIS A 266 -18.94 0.93 15.98
CA HIS A 266 -17.59 1.06 15.44
C HIS A 266 -17.19 -0.25 14.78
N SER A 267 -16.46 -0.15 13.66
CA SER A 267 -15.89 -1.33 13.01
C SER A 267 -14.82 -1.96 13.91
N SER A 268 -14.70 -3.29 13.88
CA SER A 268 -13.64 -4.01 14.59
C SER A 268 -12.25 -3.67 14.08
N ALA A 269 -12.14 -3.35 12.78
CA ALA A 269 -10.92 -2.88 12.15
C ALA A 269 -11.24 -1.93 10.97
N PRO A 270 -10.31 -1.06 10.57
CA PRO A 270 -10.50 -0.15 9.43
C PRO A 270 -10.26 -0.82 8.06
N GLU A 271 -9.67 -2.01 8.02
CA GLU A 271 -9.32 -2.74 6.80
C GLU A 271 -10.25 -3.96 6.64
N THR A 272 -10.82 -4.18 5.44
CA THR A 272 -11.84 -5.22 5.18
C THR A 272 -11.39 -6.61 5.63
N ARG A 273 -10.14 -7.00 5.32
CA ARG A 273 -9.57 -8.30 5.70
C ARG A 273 -9.63 -8.55 7.21
N ASP A 274 -9.18 -7.58 7.99
CA ASP A 274 -9.13 -7.71 9.45
C ASP A 274 -10.55 -7.59 10.04
N SER A 275 -11.37 -6.69 9.50
CA SER A 275 -12.73 -6.46 9.97
C SER A 275 -13.62 -7.71 9.77
N LEU A 276 -13.53 -8.37 8.61
CA LEU A 276 -14.29 -9.59 8.33
C LEU A 276 -13.91 -10.71 9.29
N ALA A 277 -12.61 -10.97 9.45
CA ALA A 277 -12.11 -12.02 10.33
C ALA A 277 -12.52 -11.79 11.79
N MET A 278 -12.43 -10.54 12.27
CA MET A 278 -12.83 -10.18 13.63
C MET A 278 -14.34 -10.23 13.84
N THR A 279 -15.14 -9.80 12.86
CA THR A 279 -16.62 -9.78 12.98
C THR A 279 -17.20 -11.17 13.22
N PHE A 280 -16.61 -12.20 12.60
CA PHE A 280 -17.11 -13.57 12.71
C PHE A 280 -16.37 -14.43 13.74
N SER A 281 -15.42 -13.88 14.49
CA SER A 281 -14.66 -14.61 15.50
C SER A 281 -14.87 -14.03 16.90
N PHE A 282 -14.27 -14.66 17.91
CA PHE A 282 -14.24 -14.16 19.28
C PHE A 282 -13.02 -13.27 19.55
N SER A 283 -12.41 -12.74 18.48
CA SER A 283 -11.27 -11.82 18.53
C SER A 283 -11.71 -10.43 18.98
N THR A 284 -10.84 -9.72 19.69
CA THR A 284 -11.04 -8.30 20.03
C THR A 284 -9.95 -7.44 19.40
N PRO A 285 -10.12 -6.11 19.30
CA PRO A 285 -9.06 -5.22 18.82
C PRO A 285 -7.75 -5.35 19.61
N GLU A 286 -7.83 -5.72 20.89
CA GLU A 286 -6.68 -5.89 21.77
C GLU A 286 -6.03 -7.29 21.68
N SER A 287 -6.74 -8.31 21.19
CA SER A 287 -6.24 -9.68 21.11
C SER A 287 -6.87 -10.51 20.00
N ASP A 288 -6.02 -11.13 19.20
CA ASP A 288 -6.36 -12.06 18.11
C ASP A 288 -6.25 -13.53 18.48
N ASN A 289 -5.95 -13.84 19.74
CA ASN A 289 -5.74 -15.22 20.16
C ASN A 289 -6.97 -16.10 19.85
N ASN A 290 -8.16 -15.56 20.08
CA ASN A 290 -9.41 -16.28 19.85
C ASN A 290 -9.77 -16.43 18.37
N LEU A 291 -9.14 -15.69 17.47
CA LEU A 291 -9.30 -15.89 16.02
C LEU A 291 -8.78 -17.27 15.59
N PHE A 292 -7.70 -17.74 16.21
CA PHE A 292 -7.03 -19.01 15.87
C PHE A 292 -7.33 -20.14 16.86
N LYS A 293 -7.79 -19.79 18.07
CA LYS A 293 -8.10 -20.77 19.12
C LYS A 293 -9.55 -21.26 19.07
N ASN A 294 -10.51 -20.43 18.68
CA ASN A 294 -11.93 -20.77 18.72
C ASN A 294 -12.57 -20.78 17.34
N LYS A 295 -13.57 -21.66 17.17
CA LYS A 295 -14.44 -21.67 16.00
C LYS A 295 -15.09 -20.30 15.81
N SER A 296 -15.05 -19.80 14.59
CA SER A 296 -15.85 -18.66 14.14
C SER A 296 -17.34 -18.96 14.22
N ILE A 297 -18.17 -17.92 14.23
CA ILE A 297 -19.64 -18.02 14.19
C ILE A 297 -20.10 -18.86 13.00
N ILE A 298 -19.42 -18.75 11.86
CA ILE A 298 -19.72 -19.52 10.65
C ILE A 298 -19.41 -21.01 10.86
N GLU A 299 -18.25 -21.34 11.43
CA GLU A 299 -17.89 -22.73 11.74
C GLU A 299 -18.79 -23.34 12.80
N MET A 300 -19.19 -22.56 13.81
CA MET A 300 -20.15 -23.00 14.82
C MET A 300 -21.52 -23.25 14.22
N ALA A 301 -22.02 -22.36 13.35
CA ALA A 301 -23.28 -22.57 12.62
C ALA A 301 -23.23 -23.87 11.82
N LYS A 302 -22.21 -24.04 10.97
CA LYS A 302 -22.00 -25.25 10.16
C LYS A 302 -21.90 -26.53 10.99
N ALA A 303 -21.31 -26.47 12.19
CA ALA A 303 -21.21 -27.62 13.09
C ALA A 303 -22.56 -27.97 13.76
N ASN A 304 -23.52 -27.05 13.79
CA ASN A 304 -24.80 -27.20 14.50
C ASN A 304 -26.04 -27.27 13.59
N GLY A 305 -25.87 -27.14 12.27
CA GLY A 305 -26.93 -27.27 11.26
C GLY A 305 -26.97 -26.07 10.32
#